data_AF-A0A847ZDL2-F1
#
_entry.id   AF-A0A847ZDL2-F1
#
_cell.length_a   1.000
_cell.length_b   1.000
_cell.length_c   1.000
_cell.angle_alpha   90.00
_cell.angle_beta   90.00
_cell.angle_gamma   90.00
#
_symmetry.space_group_name_H-M   'P 1'
#
loop_
_entity.id
_entity.type
_entity.pdbx_description
1 polymer ?
#
loop_
_entity_poly.entity_id
_entity_poly.type
_entity_poly.pdbx_seq_one_letter_code
_entity_poly.pdbx_strand_id
1 'polypeptide(L)'
;TGHLWQGRFFSCALDERHLYAAVRYVEMNPVRSGLVPAAQDYPWCSAKAHLTGARDPLLSGHCFLRDTVQDWAKYLGEDQDREAADSVIKATKIGRPCGNEDFVKRMEGLLNRRLTASPRGRPRKKEEK
;
A
#
# COMPACT_ATOMS: atom_id res chain seq x y z
N THR A 1 -19.42 -24.50 -0.54
CA THR A 1 -19.85 -23.11 -0.29
C THR A 1 -19.64 -22.31 -1.56
N GLY A 2 -20.53 -21.36 -1.90
CA GLY A 2 -20.56 -20.65 -3.19
C GLY A 2 -20.48 -19.12 -3.07
N HIS A 3 -19.78 -18.61 -2.05
CA HIS A 3 -19.66 -17.16 -1.86
C HIS A 3 -18.57 -16.60 -2.79
N LEU A 4 -18.94 -15.62 -3.62
CA LEU A 4 -18.01 -14.90 -4.51
C LEU A 4 -16.96 -14.10 -3.70
N TRP A 5 -17.38 -13.53 -2.56
CA TRP A 5 -16.53 -12.71 -1.70
C TRP A 5 -16.19 -13.43 -0.40
N GLN A 6 -14.92 -13.37 -0.01
CA GLN A 6 -14.39 -14.02 1.20
C GLN A 6 -14.52 -13.15 2.47
N GLY A 7 -15.14 -11.96 2.38
CA GLY A 7 -15.32 -11.04 3.51
C GLY A 7 -15.38 -9.58 3.09
N ARG A 8 -15.14 -8.67 4.05
CA ARG A 8 -14.98 -7.23 3.78
C ARG A 8 -13.62 -6.96 3.12
N PHE A 9 -13.53 -5.86 2.38
CA PHE A 9 -12.26 -5.35 1.89
C PHE A 9 -11.38 -4.85 3.04
N PHE A 10 -10.06 -4.89 2.81
CA PHE A 10 -9.10 -4.23 3.69
C PHE A 10 -8.80 -2.82 3.17
N SER A 11 -8.56 -1.87 4.08
CA SER A 11 -8.29 -0.48 3.73
C SER A 11 -7.42 0.16 4.81
N CYS A 12 -6.39 0.90 4.39
CA CYS A 12 -5.60 1.76 5.25
C CYS A 12 -5.12 3.00 4.48
N ALA A 13 -4.90 4.10 5.20
CA ALA A 13 -4.27 5.30 4.64
C ALA A 13 -2.75 5.10 4.58
N LEU A 14 -2.11 5.53 3.50
CA LEU A 14 -0.67 5.40 3.29
C LEU A 14 -0.01 6.79 3.27
N ASP A 15 1.17 6.92 3.88
CA ASP A 15 2.06 8.02 3.55
C ASP A 15 2.72 7.81 2.18
N GLU A 16 3.50 8.79 1.72
CA GLU A 16 4.12 8.75 0.40
C GLU A 16 5.07 7.56 0.23
N ARG A 17 5.95 7.29 1.20
CA ARG A 17 6.88 6.17 1.12
C ARG A 17 6.14 4.83 0.98
N HIS A 18 5.14 4.61 1.83
CA HIS A 18 4.38 3.36 1.84
C HIS A 18 3.48 3.23 0.61
N LEU A 19 3.04 4.34 0.02
CA LEU A 19 2.30 4.35 -1.24
C LEU A 19 3.12 3.80 -2.40
N TYR A 20 4.39 4.21 -2.53
CA TYR A 20 5.28 3.69 -3.56
C TYR A 20 5.52 2.18 -3.33
N ALA A 21 5.84 1.79 -2.09
CA ALA A 21 5.95 0.38 -1.75
C ALA A 21 4.68 -0.44 -2.09
N ALA A 22 3.49 0.12 -1.84
CA ALA A 22 2.21 -0.53 -2.16
C ALA A 22 1.98 -0.67 -3.68
N VAL A 23 2.27 0.36 -4.48
CA VAL A 23 2.15 0.29 -5.95
C VAL A 23 3.10 -0.79 -6.50
N ARG A 24 4.37 -0.77 -6.08
CA ARG A 24 5.36 -1.79 -6.46
C ARG A 24 4.89 -3.20 -6.07
N TYR A 25 4.35 -3.35 -4.85
CA TYR A 25 3.81 -4.62 -4.37
C TYR A 25 2.67 -5.12 -5.27
N VAL A 26 1.70 -4.27 -5.59
CA VAL A 26 0.56 -4.64 -6.45
C VAL A 26 1.02 -5.03 -7.84
N GLU A 27 1.93 -4.28 -8.45
CA GLU A 27 2.44 -4.57 -9.80
C GLU A 27 3.29 -5.84 -9.87
N MET A 28 3.99 -6.18 -8.78
CA MET A 28 4.77 -7.41 -8.68
C MET A 28 3.97 -8.62 -8.19
N ASN A 29 2.73 -8.45 -7.73
CA ASN A 29 1.93 -9.56 -7.19
C ASN A 29 1.77 -10.74 -8.16
N PRO A 30 1.48 -10.54 -9.47
CA PRO A 30 1.35 -11.65 -10.42
C PRO A 30 2.63 -12.49 -10.53
N VAL A 31 3.80 -11.84 -10.47
CA VAL A 31 5.11 -12.52 -10.47
C VAL A 31 5.31 -13.26 -9.14
N ARG A 32 5.03 -12.60 -8.01
CA ARG A 32 5.17 -13.19 -6.67
C ARG A 32 4.25 -14.40 -6.45
N SER A 33 3.08 -14.42 -7.06
CA SER A 33 2.15 -15.56 -7.02
C SER A 33 2.45 -16.63 -8.08
N GLY A 34 3.49 -16.46 -8.91
CA GLY A 34 3.88 -17.41 -9.95
C GLY A 34 2.92 -17.49 -11.13
N LEU A 35 2.10 -16.46 -11.37
CA LEU A 35 1.17 -16.44 -12.51
C LEU A 35 1.88 -16.12 -13.82
N VAL A 36 2.90 -15.27 -13.78
CA VAL A 36 3.69 -14.84 -14.94
C VAL A 36 5.16 -14.65 -14.55
N PRO A 37 6.12 -14.78 -15.49
CA PRO A 37 7.54 -14.60 -15.19
C PRO A 37 7.95 -13.12 -15.02
N ALA A 38 7.24 -12.18 -15.66
CA ALA A 38 7.50 -10.75 -15.54
C ALA A 38 6.20 -9.93 -15.37
N ALA A 39 6.30 -8.77 -14.72
CA ALA A 39 5.14 -7.97 -14.35
C ALA A 39 4.35 -7.46 -15.57
N GLN A 40 5.04 -7.08 -16.65
CA GLN A 40 4.41 -6.63 -17.91
C GLN A 40 3.62 -7.72 -18.64
N ASP A 41 3.82 -8.99 -18.30
CA ASP A 41 3.14 -10.11 -18.97
C ASP A 41 1.74 -10.35 -18.39
N TYR A 42 1.41 -9.75 -17.25
CA TYR A 42 0.08 -9.86 -16.67
C TYR A 42 -0.86 -8.77 -17.24
N PRO A 43 -1.88 -9.14 -18.02
CA PRO A 43 -2.69 -8.16 -18.77
C PRO A 43 -3.63 -7.34 -17.90
N TRP A 44 -3.88 -7.76 -16.66
CA TRP A 44 -4.83 -7.10 -15.74
C TRP A 44 -4.10 -6.21 -14.71
N CYS A 45 -2.98 -5.62 -15.10
CA CYS A 45 -2.17 -4.76 -14.25
C CYS A 45 -1.56 -3.60 -15.05
N SER A 46 -1.37 -2.45 -14.40
CA SER A 46 -0.76 -1.24 -14.95
C SER A 46 0.72 -1.38 -15.30
N ALA A 47 1.40 -2.42 -14.80
CA ALA A 47 2.85 -2.61 -14.95
C ALA A 47 3.31 -2.50 -16.41
N LYS A 48 2.58 -3.10 -17.35
CA LYS A 48 2.92 -3.06 -18.79
C LYS A 48 2.91 -1.63 -19.33
N ALA A 49 1.86 -0.86 -19.04
CA ALA A 49 1.73 0.52 -19.49
C ALA A 49 2.82 1.41 -18.88
N HIS A 50 3.14 1.22 -17.60
CA HIS A 50 4.20 1.97 -16.94
C HIS A 50 5.61 1.64 -17.46
N LEU A 51 5.88 0.37 -17.76
CA LEU A 51 7.18 -0.08 -18.31
C LEU A 51 7.39 0.33 -19.76
N THR A 52 6.33 0.30 -20.58
CA THR A 52 6.44 0.53 -22.03
C THR A 52 6.05 1.95 -22.45
N GLY A 53 5.37 2.70 -21.59
CA GLY A 53 4.72 3.97 -21.94
C GLY A 53 3.52 3.81 -22.88
N ALA A 54 3.08 2.58 -23.18
CA ALA A 54 1.94 2.34 -24.04
C ALA A 54 0.64 2.83 -23.38
N ARG A 55 -0.25 3.38 -24.20
CA ARG A 55 -1.59 3.78 -23.74
C ARG A 55 -2.41 2.53 -23.41
N ASP A 56 -2.99 2.51 -22.22
CA ASP A 56 -3.93 1.48 -21.78
C ASP A 56 -5.30 2.12 -21.53
N PRO A 57 -6.39 1.64 -22.18
CA PRO A 57 -7.73 2.18 -21.99
C PRO A 57 -8.31 1.98 -20.59
N LEU A 58 -7.75 1.06 -19.78
CA LEU A 58 -8.19 0.80 -18.41
C LEU A 58 -7.57 1.76 -17.40
N LEU A 59 -6.49 2.46 -17.76
CA LEU A 59 -5.79 3.36 -16.86
C LEU A 59 -6.32 4.78 -16.96
N SER A 60 -6.39 5.45 -15.80
CA SER A 60 -6.55 6.90 -15.76
C SER A 60 -5.32 7.56 -16.39
N GLY A 61 -5.53 8.68 -17.08
CA GLY A 61 -4.52 9.31 -17.94
C GLY A 61 -3.14 9.46 -17.29
N HIS A 62 -2.96 10.47 -16.43
CA HIS A 62 -1.67 10.72 -15.78
C HIS A 62 -1.59 9.99 -14.43
N CYS A 63 -0.46 9.33 -14.20
CA CYS A 63 -0.09 8.71 -12.92
C CYS A 63 1.02 9.58 -12.30
N PHE A 64 0.74 10.23 -11.16
CA PHE A 64 1.68 11.16 -10.52
C PHE A 64 3.00 10.51 -10.09
N LEU A 65 3.02 9.19 -9.88
CA LEU A 65 4.27 8.48 -9.59
C LEU A 65 5.24 8.54 -10.79
N ARG A 66 4.77 8.81 -12.01
CA ARG A 66 5.66 8.99 -13.18
C ARG A 66 6.44 10.29 -13.16
N ASP A 67 6.04 11.25 -12.32
CA ASP A 67 6.78 12.50 -12.17
C ASP A 67 8.08 12.26 -11.36
N THR A 68 8.05 11.31 -10.43
CA THR A 68 9.17 10.96 -9.56
C THR A 68 9.91 9.69 -10.01
N VAL A 69 9.17 8.66 -10.46
CA VAL A 69 9.70 7.39 -10.96
C VAL A 69 9.92 7.46 -12.46
N GLN A 70 11.13 7.85 -12.85
CA GLN A 70 11.53 7.94 -14.25
C GLN A 70 11.86 6.57 -14.87
N ASP A 71 12.49 5.68 -14.10
CA ASP A 71 12.84 4.32 -14.51
C ASP A 71 11.95 3.30 -13.80
N TRP A 72 10.86 2.92 -14.46
CA TRP A 72 9.89 1.98 -13.89
C TRP A 72 10.45 0.55 -13.77
N ALA A 73 11.36 0.16 -14.66
CA ALA A 73 11.98 -1.16 -14.63
C ALA A 73 12.88 -1.29 -13.40
N LYS A 74 13.72 -0.28 -13.15
CA LYS A 74 14.51 -0.20 -11.92
C LYS A 74 13.63 -0.15 -10.68
N TYR A 75 12.58 0.67 -10.71
CA TYR A 75 11.63 0.77 -9.60
C TYR A 75 11.00 -0.58 -9.24
N LEU A 76 10.56 -1.37 -10.22
CA LEU A 76 10.00 -2.71 -9.96
C LEU A 76 11.08 -3.73 -9.52
N GLY A 77 12.32 -3.57 -10.00
CA GLY A 77 13.45 -4.43 -9.64
C GLY A 77 14.09 -4.15 -8.28
N GLU A 78 13.77 -3.02 -7.63
CA GLU A 78 14.32 -2.67 -6.32
C GLU A 78 13.71 -3.52 -5.19
N ASP A 79 14.50 -4.47 -4.68
CA ASP A 79 14.18 -5.35 -3.55
C ASP A 79 14.23 -4.62 -2.18
N GLN A 80 14.53 -3.32 -2.17
CA GLN A 80 14.91 -2.53 -1.00
C GLN A 80 13.76 -2.18 -0.04
N ASP A 81 12.49 -2.33 -0.43
CA ASP A 81 11.36 -1.90 0.42
C ASP A 81 10.41 -3.04 0.82
N ARG A 82 10.97 -4.25 1.00
CA ARG A 82 10.23 -5.38 1.61
C ARG A 82 9.63 -4.99 2.96
N GLU A 83 10.37 -4.22 3.77
CA GLU A 83 9.88 -3.74 5.07
C GLU A 83 8.67 -2.81 4.95
N ALA A 84 8.67 -1.86 4.00
CA ALA A 84 7.50 -1.01 3.78
C ALA A 84 6.34 -1.81 3.20
N ALA A 85 6.60 -2.75 2.28
CA ALA A 85 5.55 -3.63 1.75
C ALA A 85 4.92 -4.49 2.86
N ASP A 86 5.73 -5.06 3.76
CA ASP A 86 5.24 -5.81 4.92
C ASP A 86 4.46 -4.91 5.89
N SER A 87 4.91 -3.67 6.07
CA SER A 87 4.18 -2.66 6.84
C SER A 87 2.82 -2.34 6.23
N VAL A 88 2.72 -2.20 4.91
CA VAL A 88 1.45 -2.01 4.18
C VAL A 88 0.53 -3.20 4.40
N ILE A 89 1.02 -4.44 4.24
CA ILE A 89 0.23 -5.66 4.44
C ILE A 89 -0.30 -5.73 5.88
N LYS A 90 0.55 -5.47 6.86
CA LYS A 90 0.20 -5.49 8.28
C LYS A 90 -0.83 -4.42 8.62
N ALA A 91 -0.60 -3.19 8.19
CA ALA A 91 -1.49 -2.05 8.43
C ALA A 91 -2.87 -2.27 7.78
N THR A 92 -2.88 -2.80 6.56
CA THR A 92 -4.08 -3.17 5.79
C THR A 92 -4.93 -4.21 6.54
N LYS A 93 -4.30 -5.23 7.14
CA LYS A 93 -5.01 -6.24 7.95
C LYS A 93 -5.65 -5.68 9.23
N ILE A 94 -5.06 -4.64 9.83
CA ILE A 94 -5.51 -4.06 11.11
C ILE A 94 -6.42 -2.84 10.88
N GLY A 95 -6.44 -2.28 9.66
CA GLY A 95 -7.21 -1.08 9.31
C GLY A 95 -6.61 0.22 9.88
N ARG A 96 -5.31 0.24 10.16
CA ARG A 96 -4.61 1.42 10.71
C ARG A 96 -3.77 2.12 9.64
N PRO A 97 -3.57 3.44 9.73
CA PRO A 97 -2.69 4.14 8.79
C PRO A 97 -1.28 3.53 8.77
N CYS A 98 -0.72 3.38 7.58
CA CYS A 98 0.63 2.96 7.33
C CYS A 98 1.47 4.18 6.95
N GLY A 99 2.25 4.68 7.91
CA GLY A 99 3.10 5.81 7.69
C GLY A 99 3.91 6.16 8.92
N ASN A 100 4.80 7.13 8.77
CA ASN A 100 5.59 7.66 9.88
C ASN A 100 4.71 8.32 10.96
N GLU A 101 5.29 8.59 12.13
CA GLU A 101 4.55 9.16 13.26
C GLU A 101 3.91 10.51 12.93
N ASP A 102 4.59 11.34 12.14
CA ASP A 102 4.10 12.68 11.77
C ASP A 102 2.88 12.59 10.85
N PHE A 103 2.86 11.63 9.92
CA PHE A 103 1.71 11.33 9.10
C PHE A 103 0.52 10.88 9.96
N VAL A 104 0.75 9.98 10.91
CA VAL A 104 -0.31 9.52 11.81
C VAL A 104 -0.85 10.66 12.67
N LYS A 105 0.02 11.47 13.29
CA LYS A 105 -0.39 12.63 14.10
C LYS A 105 -1.19 13.64 13.26
N ARG A 106 -0.77 13.90 12.03
CA ARG A 106 -1.51 14.77 11.09
C ARG A 106 -2.90 14.22 10.80
N MET A 107 -3.01 12.92 10.54
CA MET A 107 -4.29 12.25 10.30
C MET A 107 -5.19 12.27 11.55
N GLU A 108 -4.63 12.08 12.75
CA GLU A 108 -5.37 12.19 14.01
C GLU A 108 -5.94 13.60 14.20
N GLY A 109 -5.16 14.63 13.88
CA GLY A 109 -5.58 16.03 13.91
C GLY A 109 -6.70 16.35 12.92
N LEU A 110 -6.55 15.90 11.66
CA LEU A 110 -7.56 16.13 10.61
C LEU A 110 -8.89 15.43 10.90
N LEU A 111 -8.83 14.21 11.43
CA LEU A 111 -10.04 13.41 11.70
C LEU A 111 -10.62 13.65 13.10
N ASN A 112 -9.92 14.41 13.95
CA ASN A 112 -10.21 14.58 15.37
C ASN A 112 -10.45 13.22 16.07
N ARG A 113 -9.63 12.22 15.74
CA ARG A 113 -9.76 10.83 16.19
C ARG A 113 -8.40 10.23 16.44
N ARG A 114 -8.30 9.39 17.48
CA ARG A 114 -7.10 8.61 17.74
C ARG A 114 -7.00 7.43 16.78
N LEU A 115 -5.87 7.32 16.08
CA LEU A 115 -5.52 6.27 15.11
C LEU A 115 -4.39 5.37 15.63
N THR A 116 -3.62 5.88 16.59
CA THR A 116 -2.56 5.15 17.27
C THR A 116 -3.09 4.01 18.15
N ALA A 117 -2.27 2.96 18.29
CA ALA A 117 -2.54 1.89 19.22
C ALA A 117 -2.59 2.41 20.65
N SER A 118 -3.64 2.06 21.40
CA SER A 118 -3.51 2.08 22.85
C SER A 118 -2.63 0.91 23.30
N PRO A 119 -1.89 1.05 24.41
CA PRO A 119 -1.23 -0.08 25.06
C PRO A 119 -2.21 -1.24 25.26
N ARG A 120 -1.71 -2.47 25.14
CA ARG A 120 -2.53 -3.66 25.39
C ARG A 120 -3.02 -3.67 26.85
N GLY A 121 -4.32 -3.92 27.03
CA GLY A 121 -4.94 -4.08 28.35
C GLY A 121 -5.81 -2.89 28.78
N ARG A 122 -6.45 -3.04 29.95
CA ARG A 122 -7.28 -1.99 30.55
C ARG A 122 -6.41 -0.78 30.92
N PRO A 123 -6.86 0.47 30.68
CA PRO A 123 -6.16 1.65 31.16
C PRO A 123 -5.89 1.55 32.67
N ARG A 124 -4.67 1.88 33.09
CA ARG A 124 -4.33 1.93 34.52
C ARG A 124 -5.20 2.99 35.18
N LYS A 125 -5.74 2.68 36.37
CA LYS A 125 -6.48 3.64 37.19
C LYS A 125 -5.52 4.77 37.55
N LYS A 126 -5.89 6.04 37.29
CA LYS A 126 -5.12 7.19 37.78
C LYS A 126 -5.23 7.16 39.31
N GLU A 127 -4.09 7.23 40.00
CA GLU A 127 -4.09 7.55 41.43
C GLU A 127 -4.49 9.03 41.55
N GLU A 128 -5.64 9.31 42.14
CA GLU A 128 -5.97 10.65 42.60
C GLU A 128 -5.05 10.97 43.77
N LYS A 129 -4.32 12.08 43.65
CA LYS A 129 -3.53 12.68 44.73
C LYS A 129 -4.37 13.73 45.44
#